data_AF-A0A2W3ZA44-F1
#
_entry.id   AF-A0A2W3ZA44-F1
#
_cell.length_a   1.000
_cell.length_b   1.000
_cell.length_c   1.000
_cell.angle_alpha   90.00
_cell.angle_beta   90.00
_cell.angle_gamma   90.00
#
_symmetry.space_group_name_H-M   'P 1'
#
loop_
_entity.id
_entity.type
_entity.pdbx_description
1 polymer ?
#
loop_
_entity_poly.entity_id
_entity_poly.type
_entity_poly.pdbx_seq_one_letter_code
_entity_poly.pdbx_strand_id
1 'polypeptide(L)'
;MNKEIEQRIAELREKYKDLPHEKKAEWEHHIKKRNFLNYKKIELIKSELLRLEARRAQLELCDKEKELSLVEKKIMCKKEKLLRYLGKQLNH
;
A
#
# COMPACT_ATOMS: atom_id res chain seq x y z
N MET A 1 5.22 18.45 -2.72
CA MET A 1 4.42 17.30 -2.26
C MET A 1 2.99 17.78 -2.02
N ASN A 2 1.98 17.09 -2.58
CA ASN A 2 0.58 17.54 -2.56
C ASN A 2 -0.03 17.32 -1.16
N LYS A 3 -0.51 18.39 -0.52
CA LYS A 3 -1.06 18.37 0.85
C LYS A 3 -2.20 17.34 1.03
N GLU A 4 -2.99 17.10 -0.01
CA GLU A 4 -4.10 16.12 0.04
C GLU A 4 -3.58 14.68 0.23
N ILE A 5 -2.40 14.37 -0.31
CA ILE A 5 -1.81 13.03 -0.23
C ILE A 5 -1.16 12.80 1.11
N GLU A 6 -0.50 13.83 1.65
CA GLU A 6 0.07 13.77 3.00
C GLU A 6 -1.01 13.50 4.04
N GLN A 7 -2.15 14.19 3.93
CA GLN A 7 -3.28 14.00 4.83
C GLN A 7 -3.86 12.58 4.72
N ARG A 8 -4.06 12.07 3.50
CA ARG A 8 -4.49 10.69 3.26
C ARG A 8 -3.50 9.65 3.78
N ILE A 9 -2.20 9.89 3.68
CA ILE A 9 -1.18 9.01 4.25
C ILE A 9 -1.27 9.00 5.78
N ALA A 10 -1.48 10.16 6.40
CA ALA A 10 -1.66 10.26 7.84
C ALA A 10 -2.92 9.52 8.31
N GLU A 11 -4.05 9.67 7.61
CA GLU A 11 -5.29 8.94 7.89
C GLU A 11 -5.09 7.41 7.79
N LEU A 12 -4.35 6.94 6.78
CA LEU A 12 -4.01 5.52 6.67
C LEU A 12 -3.12 5.05 7.81
N ARG A 13 -2.12 5.85 8.23
CA ARG A 13 -1.25 5.49 9.36
C ARG A 13 -2.04 5.38 10.65
N GLU A 14 -2.94 6.31 10.92
CA GLU A 14 -3.78 6.28 12.12
C GLU A 14 -4.74 5.08 12.10
N LYS A 15 -5.44 4.87 10.98
CA LYS A 15 -6.41 3.76 10.83
C LYS A 15 -5.79 2.37 11.01
N TYR A 16 -4.50 2.25 10.73
CA TYR A 16 -3.77 0.98 10.75
C TYR A 16 -2.60 0.99 11.74
N LYS A 17 -2.64 1.87 12.75
CA LYS A 17 -1.59 2.01 13.76
C LYS A 17 -1.32 0.73 14.55
N ASP A 18 -2.34 -0.10 14.70
CA ASP A 18 -2.30 -1.38 15.41
C ASP A 18 -1.60 -2.49 14.62
N LEU A 19 -1.01 -2.19 13.45
CA LEU A 19 -0.11 -3.09 12.74
C LEU A 19 1.35 -2.87 13.21
N PRO A 20 1.85 -3.52 14.28
CA PRO A 20 3.24 -3.41 14.70
C PRO A 20 4.23 -3.82 13.60
N HIS A 21 5.20 -2.94 13.35
CA HIS A 21 6.26 -3.13 12.38
C HIS A 21 7.22 -4.28 12.77
N GLU A 22 7.37 -4.54 14.07
CA GLU A 22 8.30 -5.51 14.64
C GLU A 22 7.92 -6.96 14.33
N LYS A 23 6.63 -7.26 14.11
CA LYS A 23 6.14 -8.61 13.82
C LYS A 23 5.90 -8.90 12.35
N LYS A 24 6.33 -8.01 11.45
CA LYS A 24 6.05 -8.11 10.00
C LYS A 24 6.51 -9.44 9.40
N ALA A 25 7.73 -9.88 9.72
CA ALA A 25 8.27 -11.13 9.20
C ALA A 25 7.49 -12.37 9.68
N GLU A 26 7.11 -12.38 10.95
CA GLU A 26 6.29 -13.45 11.55
C GLU A 26 4.91 -13.53 10.90
N TRP A 27 4.29 -12.38 10.63
CA TRP A 27 3.00 -12.32 9.95
C TRP A 27 3.08 -12.75 8.50
N GLU A 28 4.10 -12.30 7.76
CA GLU A 28 4.28 -12.75 6.38
C GLU A 28 4.45 -14.26 6.34
N HIS A 29 5.20 -14.84 7.27
CA HIS A 29 5.33 -16.28 7.42
C HIS A 29 4.00 -16.96 7.79
N HIS A 30 3.23 -16.41 8.72
CA HIS A 30 1.91 -16.92 9.12
C HIS A 30 0.91 -16.90 7.95
N ILE A 31 0.80 -15.77 7.24
CA ILE A 31 -0.09 -15.61 6.09
C ILE A 31 0.31 -16.57 4.97
N LYS A 32 1.61 -16.70 4.69
CA LYS A 32 2.15 -17.62 3.68
C LYS A 32 1.81 -19.08 4.00
N LYS A 33 1.92 -19.49 5.26
CA LYS A 33 1.57 -20.85 5.70
C LYS A 33 0.07 -21.11 5.66
N ARG A 34 -0.75 -20.15 6.11
CA ARG A 34 -2.20 -20.30 6.19
C ARG A 34 -2.86 -20.31 4.82
N ASN A 35 -2.49 -19.38 3.94
CA ASN A 35 -3.03 -19.30 2.60
C ASN A 35 -2.04 -18.65 1.64
N PHE A 36 -1.32 -19.51 0.92
CA PHE A 36 -0.31 -19.10 -0.06
C PHE A 36 -0.88 -18.21 -1.17
N LEU A 37 -2.12 -18.42 -1.61
CA LEU A 37 -2.75 -17.61 -2.65
C LEU A 37 -3.03 -16.18 -2.13
N ASN A 38 -3.45 -16.03 -0.89
CA ASN A 38 -3.61 -14.71 -0.26
C ASN A 38 -2.27 -14.01 -0.11
N TYR A 39 -1.22 -14.72 0.31
CA TYR A 39 0.14 -14.20 0.33
C TYR A 39 0.60 -13.72 -1.05
N LYS A 40 0.39 -14.52 -2.11
CA LYS A 40 0.74 -14.12 -3.48
C LYS A 40 -0.06 -12.89 -3.95
N LYS A 41 -1.33 -12.78 -3.59
CA LYS A 41 -2.14 -11.57 -3.88
C LYS A 41 -1.57 -10.33 -3.18
N ILE A 42 -1.12 -10.46 -1.94
CA ILE A 42 -0.46 -9.37 -1.19
C ILE A 42 0.83 -8.95 -1.90
N GLU A 43 1.68 -9.91 -2.28
CA GLU A 43 2.93 -9.63 -3.01
C GLU A 43 2.69 -8.94 -4.36
N LEU A 44 1.66 -9.35 -5.10
CA LEU A 44 1.27 -8.70 -6.35
C LEU A 44 0.88 -7.23 -6.11
N ILE A 45 0.09 -6.93 -5.08
CA ILE A 45 -0.30 -5.56 -4.75
C ILE A 45 0.92 -4.73 -4.34
N LYS A 46 1.84 -5.28 -3.55
CA LYS A 46 3.10 -4.59 -3.17
C LYS A 46 3.94 -4.27 -4.41
N SER A 47 4.10 -5.22 -5.34
CA SER A 47 4.83 -5.02 -6.58
C SER A 47 4.20 -3.94 -7.46
N GLU A 48 2.87 -3.94 -7.58
CA GLU A 48 2.14 -2.89 -8.29
C GLU A 48 2.33 -1.50 -7.65
N LEU A 49 2.27 -1.42 -6.32
CA LEU A 49 2.52 -0.18 -5.58
C LEU A 49 3.92 0.36 -5.85
N LEU A 50 4.94 -0.50 -5.82
CA LEU A 50 6.32 -0.11 -6.12
C LEU A 50 6.44 0.51 -7.53
N ARG A 51 5.82 -0.12 -8.53
CA ARG A 51 5.81 0.42 -9.91
C ARG A 51 5.08 1.76 -10.01
N LEU A 52 3.96 1.91 -9.30
CA LEU A 52 3.20 3.16 -9.31
C LEU A 52 3.95 4.30 -8.61
N GLU A 53 4.61 4.01 -7.50
CA GLU A 53 5.46 4.99 -6.77
C GLU A 53 6.64 5.44 -7.63
N ALA A 54 7.30 4.52 -8.34
CA ALA A 54 8.34 4.87 -9.31
C ALA A 54 7.79 5.75 -10.45
N ARG A 55 6.60 5.42 -10.98
CA ARG A 55 5.94 6.24 -11.99
C ARG A 55 5.53 7.62 -11.45
N ARG A 56 5.09 7.72 -10.20
CA ARG A 56 4.78 8.99 -9.54
C ARG A 56 6.01 9.89 -9.52
N ALA A 57 7.15 9.37 -9.06
CA ALA A 57 8.40 10.12 -9.02
C ALA A 57 8.85 10.59 -10.41
N GLN A 58 8.70 9.75 -11.44
CA GLN A 58 9.00 10.16 -12.83
C GLN A 58 8.08 11.29 -13.31
N LEU A 59 6.78 11.22 -13.02
CA LEU A 59 5.82 12.24 -13.45
C LEU A 59 5.98 13.56 -12.71
N GLU A 60 6.36 13.50 -11.43
CA GLU A 60 6.72 14.66 -10.61
C GLU A 60 7.93 15.41 -11.20
N LEU A 61 8.93 14.69 -11.73
CA LEU A 61 10.08 15.29 -12.42
C LEU A 61 9.76 15.85 -13.82
N CYS A 62 8.67 15.41 -14.44
CA CYS A 62 8.27 15.82 -15.79
C CYS A 62 7.15 16.90 -15.79
N ASP A 63 6.78 17.45 -14.62
CA ASP A 63 5.71 18.44 -14.45
C ASP A 63 4.35 18.00 -15.06
N LYS A 64 4.10 16.69 -15.09
CA LYS A 64 2.88 16.11 -15.68
C LYS A 64 1.74 16.02 -14.66
N GLU A 65 1.29 17.15 -14.13
CA GLU A 65 0.35 17.24 -12.99
C GLU A 65 -0.94 16.42 -13.17
N LYS A 66 -1.54 16.39 -14.37
CA LYS A 66 -2.77 15.63 -14.62
C LYS A 66 -2.53 14.12 -14.53
N GLU A 67 -1.45 13.61 -15.12
CA GLU A 67 -1.08 12.19 -15.03
C GLU A 67 -0.66 11.83 -13.60
N LEU A 68 0.05 12.73 -12.93
CA LEU A 68 0.49 12.59 -11.54
C LEU A 68 -0.71 12.36 -10.62
N SER A 69 -1.73 13.21 -10.69
CA SER A 69 -2.94 13.08 -9.87
C SER A 69 -3.67 11.74 -10.05
N LEU A 70 -3.71 11.22 -11.29
CA LEU A 70 -4.31 9.91 -11.56
C LEU A 70 -3.51 8.76 -10.96
N VAL A 71 -2.17 8.82 -11.05
CA VAL A 71 -1.28 7.83 -10.44
C VAL A 71 -1.40 7.86 -8.92
N GLU A 72 -1.45 9.05 -8.32
CA GLU A 72 -1.60 9.23 -6.88
C GLU A 72 -2.91 8.66 -6.35
N LYS A 73 -4.03 8.92 -7.04
CA LYS A 73 -5.33 8.28 -6.71
C LYS A 73 -5.23 6.76 -6.78
N LYS A 74 -4.58 6.21 -7.80
CA LYS A 74 -4.39 4.77 -7.97
C LYS A 74 -3.52 4.16 -6.86
N ILE A 75 -2.45 4.85 -6.45
CA ILE A 75 -1.61 4.46 -5.30
C ILE A 75 -2.48 4.36 -4.05
N MET A 76 -3.31 5.36 -3.78
CA MET A 76 -4.17 5.39 -2.60
C MET A 76 -5.14 4.20 -2.57
N CYS A 77 -5.85 3.95 -3.67
CA CYS A 77 -6.75 2.78 -3.77
C CYS A 77 -6.01 1.45 -3.55
N LYS A 78 -4.76 1.33 -4.03
CA LYS A 78 -3.95 0.12 -3.85
C LYS A 78 -3.43 -0.03 -2.41
N LYS A 79 -3.04 1.06 -1.74
CA LYS A 79 -2.65 1.07 -0.32
C LYS A 79 -3.83 0.65 0.57
N GLU A 80 -5.01 1.22 0.35
CA GLU A 80 -6.22 0.82 1.05
C GLU A 80 -6.57 -0.66 0.84
N LYS A 81 -6.47 -1.13 -0.41
CA LYS A 81 -6.69 -2.55 -0.74
C LYS A 81 -5.71 -3.42 0.04
N LEU A 82 -4.41 -3.12 -0.01
CA LEU A 82 -3.37 -3.87 0.69
C LEU A 82 -3.67 -3.96 2.20
N LEU A 83 -3.93 -2.80 2.84
CA LEU A 83 -4.17 -2.73 4.27
C LEU A 83 -5.45 -3.48 4.68
N ARG A 84 -6.51 -3.41 3.88
CA ARG A 84 -7.72 -4.22 4.07
C ARG A 84 -7.44 -5.72 3.98
N TYR A 85 -6.61 -6.15 3.02
CA TYR A 85 -6.21 -7.56 2.90
C TYR A 85 -5.40 -8.01 4.11
N LEU A 86 -4.43 -7.21 4.54
CA LEU A 86 -3.60 -7.50 5.72
C LEU A 86 -4.46 -7.61 6.99
N GLY A 87 -5.34 -6.64 7.25
CA GLY A 87 -6.25 -6.69 8.40
C GLY A 87 -7.13 -7.94 8.43
N LYS A 88 -7.65 -8.38 7.27
CA LYS A 88 -8.40 -9.65 7.17
C LYS A 88 -7.59 -10.89 7.52
N GLN A 89 -6.26 -10.87 7.33
CA GLN A 89 -5.43 -12.02 7.66
C GLN A 89 -4.94 -12.02 9.13
N LEU A 90 -5.04 -10.88 9.82
CA LEU A 90 -4.58 -10.71 11.21
C LEU A 90 -5.70 -10.90 12.25
N ASN A 91 -6.96 -10.64 11.89
CA ASN A 91 -8.11 -10.74 12.80
C ASN A 91 -8.73 -12.16 12.90
N HIS A 92 -8.02 -13.21 12.50
CA HIS A 92 -8.53 -14.58 12.40
C HIS A 92 -7.47 -15.63 12.71
#